data_AF-A0A519VHU4-F1
#
_entry.id   AF-A0A519VHU4-F1
#
_cell.length_a   1.000
_cell.length_b   1.000
_cell.length_c   1.000
_cell.angle_alpha   90.00
_cell.angle_beta   90.00
_cell.angle_gamma   90.00
#
_symmetry.space_group_name_H-M   'P 1'
#
loop_
_entity.id
_entity.type
_entity.pdbx_description
1 polymer ?
#
loop_
_entity_poly.entity_id
_entity_poly.type
_entity_poly.pdbx_seq_one_letter_code
_entity_poly.pdbx_strand_id
1 'polypeptide(L)'
;MGAPRGYDEDRALEGALRLFWLRGYEGASLAELLGATGLNRASFYRVFDSKEDLFTRAVERYQQKYLSFRDDALAEPTPRRIVEKLLYGLVDLHTDLSTPPGCLETNSALSCSPEHEQT
;
A
#
# COMPACT_ATOMS: atom_id res chain seq x y z
N MET A 1 -14.72 -6.63 24.84
CA MET A 1 -15.77 -7.04 23.87
C MET A 1 -15.11 -7.18 22.51
N GLY A 2 -15.14 -8.38 21.94
CA GLY A 2 -14.30 -8.81 20.82
C GLY A 2 -14.59 -8.12 19.49
N ALA A 3 -13.63 -8.21 18.57
CA ALA A 3 -13.78 -7.77 17.18
C ALA A 3 -15.09 -8.33 16.56
N PRO A 4 -15.72 -7.60 15.61
CA PRO A 4 -16.95 -8.06 14.98
C PRO A 4 -16.70 -9.40 14.30
N ARG A 5 -17.59 -10.37 14.53
CA ARG A 5 -17.62 -11.61 13.73
C ARG A 5 -17.79 -11.23 12.26
N GLY A 6 -16.80 -11.53 11.42
CA GLY A 6 -16.78 -11.17 9.99
C GLY A 6 -15.80 -10.07 9.59
N TYR A 7 -15.01 -9.54 10.54
CA TYR A 7 -13.88 -8.69 10.21
C TYR A 7 -12.72 -9.53 9.66
N ASP A 8 -12.41 -9.32 8.38
CA ASP A 8 -11.23 -9.85 7.71
C ASP A 8 -10.24 -8.69 7.55
N GLU A 9 -9.26 -8.64 8.45
CA GLU A 9 -8.25 -7.58 8.51
C GLU A 9 -7.44 -7.51 7.22
N ASP A 10 -7.09 -8.67 6.65
CA ASP A 10 -6.35 -8.75 5.40
C ASP A 10 -7.14 -8.15 4.24
N ARG A 11 -8.45 -8.44 4.17
CA ARG A 11 -9.32 -7.86 3.15
C ARG A 11 -9.49 -6.36 3.33
N ALA A 12 -9.65 -5.88 4.56
CA ALA A 12 -9.77 -4.45 4.85
C ALA A 12 -8.47 -3.72 4.47
N LEU A 13 -7.32 -4.28 4.83
CA LEU A 13 -6.00 -3.72 4.53
C LEU A 13 -5.72 -3.73 3.02
N GLU A 14 -6.09 -4.79 2.30
CA GLU A 14 -5.96 -4.85 0.84
C GLU A 14 -6.83 -3.78 0.14
N GLY A 15 -8.05 -3.55 0.65
CA GLY A 15 -8.92 -2.48 0.16
C GLY A 15 -8.30 -1.09 0.36
N ALA A 16 -7.76 -0.82 1.54
CA ALA A 16 -7.05 0.42 1.84
C ALA A 16 -5.79 0.60 0.98
N LEU A 17 -4.97 -0.45 0.84
CA LEU A 17 -3.77 -0.47 0.01
C LEU A 17 -4.10 -0.07 -1.43
N ARG A 18 -5.13 -0.68 -2.03
CA ARG A 18 -5.54 -0.36 -3.40
C ARG A 18 -6.00 1.09 -3.55
N LEU A 19 -6.72 1.62 -2.56
CA LEU A 19 -7.15 3.00 -2.57
C LEU A 19 -5.94 3.95 -2.48
N PHE A 20 -5.01 3.70 -1.56
CA PHE A 20 -3.78 4.49 -1.44
C PHE A 20 -2.90 4.40 -2.68
N TRP A 21 -2.81 3.24 -3.32
CA TRP A 21 -2.07 3.08 -4.57
C TRP A 21 -2.63 4.00 -5.67
N LEU A 22 -3.96 4.10 -5.76
CA LEU A 22 -4.64 4.90 -6.78
C LEU A 22 -4.65 6.40 -6.46
N ARG A 23 -4.80 6.77 -5.19
CA ARG A 23 -5.07 8.17 -4.77
C ARG A 23 -3.90 8.84 -4.04
N GLY A 24 -2.87 8.08 -3.70
CA GLY A 24 -1.85 8.50 -2.76
C GLY A 24 -2.39 8.64 -1.33
N TYR A 25 -1.48 8.92 -0.39
CA TYR A 25 -1.84 9.12 1.01
C TYR A 25 -2.83 10.29 1.17
N GLU A 26 -2.46 11.50 0.72
CA GLU A 26 -3.28 12.70 0.93
C GLU A 26 -4.62 12.63 0.17
N GLY A 27 -4.61 12.12 -1.06
CA GLY A 27 -5.80 12.05 -1.90
C GLY A 27 -6.86 11.03 -1.45
N ALA A 28 -6.53 10.11 -0.53
CA ALA A 28 -7.49 9.17 0.03
C ALA A 28 -8.24 9.79 1.23
N SER A 29 -9.52 10.11 1.05
CA SER A 29 -10.34 10.64 2.15
C SER A 29 -10.72 9.55 3.16
N LEU A 30 -11.02 9.94 4.41
CA LEU A 30 -11.52 8.99 5.42
C LEU A 30 -12.83 8.32 4.96
N ALA A 31 -13.70 9.03 4.24
CA ALA A 31 -14.95 8.45 3.74
C ALA A 31 -14.69 7.33 2.72
N GLU A 32 -13.75 7.55 1.79
CA GLU A 32 -13.35 6.52 0.83
C GLU A 32 -12.64 5.35 1.52
N LEU A 33 -11.80 5.61 2.54
CA LEU A 33 -11.15 4.55 3.32
C LEU A 33 -12.15 3.69 4.08
N LEU A 34 -13.18 4.28 4.68
CA LEU A 34 -14.28 3.53 5.31
C LEU A 34 -15.02 2.66 4.29
N GLY A 35 -15.27 3.20 3.08
CA GLY A 35 -15.85 2.44 1.97
C GLY A 35 -14.97 1.28 1.49
N ALA A 36 -13.66 1.53 1.31
CA ALA A 36 -12.70 0.56 0.81
C ALA A 36 -12.41 -0.56 1.81
N THR A 37 -12.37 -0.24 3.11
CA THR A 37 -12.16 -1.21 4.19
C THR A 37 -13.44 -1.94 4.60
N GLY A 38 -14.61 -1.40 4.24
CA GLY A 38 -15.91 -1.88 4.71
C GLY A 38 -16.18 -1.60 6.18
N LEU A 39 -15.36 -0.76 6.82
CA LEU A 39 -15.50 -0.40 8.23
C LEU A 39 -16.36 0.84 8.41
N ASN A 40 -17.11 0.88 9.51
CA ASN A 40 -17.65 2.15 10.01
C ASN A 40 -16.57 2.91 10.81
N ARG A 41 -16.79 4.22 11.01
CA ARG A 41 -15.83 5.10 11.68
C ARG A 41 -15.39 4.59 13.06
N ALA A 42 -16.32 4.09 13.87
CA ALA A 42 -16.00 3.58 15.21
C ALA A 42 -15.13 2.31 15.16
N SER A 43 -15.37 1.43 14.18
CA SER A 43 -14.57 0.21 14.00
C SER A 43 -13.21 0.50 13.40
N PHE A 44 -13.13 1.48 12.49
CA PHE A 44 -11.86 1.95 11.92
C PHE A 44 -10.89 2.36 13.03
N TYR A 45 -11.29 3.29 13.90
CA TYR A 45 -10.43 3.78 14.99
C TYR A 45 -10.20 2.78 16.13
N ARG A 46 -10.83 1.61 16.07
CA ARG A 46 -10.55 0.51 16.99
C ARG A 46 -9.48 -0.44 16.46
N VAL A 47 -9.30 -0.50 15.14
CA VAL A 47 -8.34 -1.39 14.49
C VAL A 47 -7.09 -0.63 14.05
N PHE A 48 -7.29 0.58 13.53
CA PHE A 48 -6.25 1.47 13.06
C PHE A 48 -6.21 2.70 13.96
N ASP A 49 -5.04 3.01 14.48
CA ASP A 49 -4.87 4.16 15.39
C ASP A 49 -5.09 5.48 14.65
N SER A 50 -4.70 5.52 13.38
CA SER A 50 -4.84 6.69 12.51
C SER A 50 -4.84 6.30 11.03
N LYS A 51 -5.08 7.27 10.15
CA LYS A 51 -4.88 7.10 8.70
C LYS A 51 -3.41 6.79 8.37
N GLU A 52 -2.48 7.36 9.12
CA GLU A 52 -1.03 7.13 8.99
C GLU A 52 -0.64 5.71 9.39
N ASP A 53 -1.20 5.17 10.49
CA ASP A 53 -1.02 3.77 10.88
C ASP A 53 -1.54 2.82 9.79
N LEU A 54 -2.76 3.06 9.29
CA LEU A 54 -3.29 2.28 8.17
C LEU A 54 -2.42 2.37 6.91
N PHE A 55 -1.89 3.56 6.59
CA PHE A 55 -1.01 3.75 5.44
C PHE A 55 0.32 3.01 5.61
N THR A 56 0.94 3.10 6.78
CA THR A 56 2.17 2.37 7.11
C THR A 56 1.99 0.87 6.92
N ARG A 57 0.92 0.29 7.47
CA ARG A 57 0.60 -1.13 7.29
C ARG A 57 0.34 -1.48 5.82
N ALA A 58 -0.30 -0.58 5.06
CA ALA A 58 -0.53 -0.77 3.63
C ALA A 58 0.78 -0.77 2.83
N VAL A 59 1.74 0.10 3.17
CA VAL A 59 3.07 0.13 2.55
C VAL A 59 3.84 -1.14 2.88
N GLU A 60 3.84 -1.60 4.13
CA GLU A 60 4.47 -2.87 4.52
C GLU A 60 3.89 -4.05 3.75
N ARG A 61 2.55 -4.10 3.65
CA ARG A 61 1.85 -5.13 2.88
C ARG A 61 2.21 -5.06 1.39
N TYR A 62 2.34 -3.85 0.85
CA TYR A 62 2.77 -3.64 -0.54
C TYR A 62 4.17 -4.20 -0.77
N GLN A 63 5.11 -3.90 0.13
CA GLN A 63 6.49 -4.39 0.05
C GLN A 63 6.55 -5.92 0.11
N GLN A 64 5.84 -6.53 1.07
CA GLN A 64 5.83 -7.99 1.24
C GLN A 64 5.16 -8.73 0.08
N LYS A 65 4.11 -8.16 -0.51
CA LYS A 65 3.30 -8.85 -1.53
C LYS A 65 3.78 -8.60 -2.94
N TYR A 66 4.09 -7.36 -3.27
CA TYR A 66 4.34 -6.91 -4.63
C TYR A 66 5.82 -6.63 -4.89
N LEU A 67 6.64 -6.44 -3.85
CA LEU A 67 8.08 -6.17 -3.98
C LEU A 67 8.98 -7.28 -3.39
N SER A 68 8.43 -8.44 -3.04
CA SER A 68 9.19 -9.58 -2.49
C SER A 68 10.29 -10.08 -3.44
N PHE A 69 10.12 -9.90 -4.74
CA PHE A 69 11.14 -10.22 -5.75
C PHE A 69 12.47 -9.48 -5.53
N ARG A 70 12.47 -8.37 -4.77
CA ARG A 70 13.69 -7.60 -4.46
C ARG A 70 14.66 -8.41 -3.62
N ASP A 71 14.17 -9.17 -2.65
CA ASP A 71 15.01 -10.01 -1.79
C ASP A 71 15.66 -11.13 -2.61
N ASP A 72 14.85 -11.78 -3.46
CA ASP A 72 15.33 -12.79 -4.40
C ASP A 72 16.32 -12.23 -5.42
N ALA A 73 16.15 -10.96 -5.83
CA ALA A 73 17.07 -10.29 -6.74
C ALA A 73 18.40 -9.96 -6.06
N LEU A 74 18.37 -9.45 -4.83
CA LEU A 74 19.57 -9.10 -4.07
C LEU A 74 20.39 -10.32 -3.65
N ALA A 75 19.78 -11.51 -3.62
CA ALA A 75 20.47 -12.77 -3.40
C ALA A 75 21.27 -13.29 -4.62
N GLU A 76 21.15 -12.66 -5.80
CA GLU A 76 21.86 -13.10 -7.01
C GLU A 76 23.38 -12.85 -6.90
N PRO A 77 24.22 -13.73 -7.46
CA PRO A 77 25.67 -13.74 -7.21
C PRO A 77 26.46 -12.64 -7.93
N THR A 78 25.84 -11.87 -8.83
CA THR A 78 26.53 -10.83 -9.61
C THR A 78 25.67 -9.58 -9.74
N PRO A 79 26.28 -8.37 -9.77
CA PRO A 79 25.54 -7.13 -9.97
C PRO A 79 24.65 -7.12 -11.22
N ARG A 80 25.12 -7.73 -12.32
CA ARG A 80 24.33 -7.86 -13.54
C ARG A 80 23.03 -8.64 -13.32
N ARG A 81 23.10 -9.79 -12.64
CA ARG A 81 21.92 -10.63 -12.35
C ARG A 81 20.97 -9.97 -11.35
N ILE A 82 21.50 -9.25 -10.35
CA ILE A 82 20.70 -8.44 -9.43
C ILE A 82 19.86 -7.43 -10.23
N VAL A 83 20.52 -6.63 -11.08
CA VAL A 83 19.84 -5.60 -11.88
C VAL A 83 18.84 -6.22 -12.85
N GLU A 84 19.20 -7.29 -13.54
CA GLU A 84 18.33 -7.99 -14.47
C GLU A 84 17.04 -8.46 -13.79
N LYS A 85 17.16 -9.13 -12.63
CA LYS A 85 16.02 -9.65 -11.88
C LYS A 85 15.14 -8.54 -11.29
N LEU A 86 15.75 -7.45 -10.82
CA LEU A 86 15.00 -6.25 -10.39
C LEU A 86 14.19 -5.64 -11.54
N LEU A 87 14.80 -5.49 -12.73
CA LEU A 87 14.12 -4.92 -13.89
C LEU A 87 12.93 -5.78 -14.34
N TYR A 88 13.09 -7.11 -14.41
CA TYR A 88 11.97 -7.99 -14.74
C TYR A 88 10.86 -7.95 -13.70
N GLY A 89 11.19 -8.00 -12.40
CA GLY A 89 10.18 -7.89 -11.35
C GLY A 89 9.43 -6.55 -11.36
N LEU A 90 10.12 -5.45 -11.70
CA LEU A 90 9.48 -4.16 -11.92
C LEU A 90 8.57 -4.16 -13.16
N VAL A 91 8.98 -4.80 -14.26
CA VAL A 91 8.12 -4.94 -15.45
C VAL A 91 6.85 -5.71 -15.10
N ASP A 92 6.98 -6.85 -14.42
CA ASP A 92 5.83 -7.68 -14.02
C ASP A 92 4.87 -6.87 -13.14
N LEU A 93 5.39 -6.17 -12.12
CA LEU A 93 4.60 -5.32 -11.24
C LEU A 93 3.83 -4.22 -11.99
N HIS A 94 4.49 -3.51 -12.90
CA HIS A 94 3.89 -2.35 -13.56
C HIS A 94 3.01 -2.73 -14.77
N THR A 95 3.09 -3.97 -15.25
CA THR A 95 2.28 -4.47 -16.37
C THR A 95 1.17 -5.41 -15.94
N ASP A 96 1.09 -5.78 -14.66
CA ASP A 96 -0.02 -6.56 -14.11
C ASP A 96 -1.33 -5.76 -14.08
N LEU A 97 -2.25 -6.13 -14.97
CA LEU A 97 -3.58 -5.56 -15.09
C LEU A 97 -4.49 -5.84 -13.88
N SER A 98 -4.09 -6.74 -12.99
CA SER A 98 -4.79 -7.02 -11.74
C SER A 98 -4.54 -5.93 -10.68
N THR A 99 -3.47 -5.16 -10.83
CA THR A 99 -3.06 -4.09 -9.90
C THR A 99 -3.30 -2.68 -10.45
N PRO A 100 -3.47 -1.66 -9.57
CA PRO A 100 -3.52 -0.27 -10.02
C PRO A 100 -2.24 0.15 -10.77
N PRO A 101 -2.32 1.04 -11.76
CA PRO A 101 -1.15 1.47 -12.52
C PRO A 101 -0.17 2.29 -11.68
N GLY A 102 1.12 2.17 -12.02
CA GLY A 102 2.21 2.89 -11.35
C GLY A 102 2.67 2.22 -10.05
N CYS A 103 3.55 2.89 -9.31
CA CYS A 103 4.05 2.40 -8.02
C CYS A 103 3.32 3.12 -6.87
N LEU A 104 2.89 2.36 -5.85
CA LEU A 104 2.23 2.93 -4.67
C LEU A 104 3.08 4.03 -4.01
N GLU A 105 4.38 3.78 -3.84
CA GLU A 105 5.31 4.72 -3.19
C GLU A 105 5.46 6.00 -4.02
N THR A 106 5.63 5.87 -5.34
CA THR A 106 5.75 7.02 -6.24
C THR A 106 4.46 7.82 -6.33
N ASN A 107 3.31 7.15 -6.49
CA ASN A 107 2.01 7.82 -6.55
C ASN A 107 1.71 8.56 -5.24
N SER A 108 2.10 7.98 -4.10
CA SER A 108 1.94 8.62 -2.79
C SER A 108 2.84 9.84 -2.64
N ALA A 109 4.11 9.77 -3.05
CA ALA A 109 5.04 10.90 -2.97
C ALA A 109 4.65 12.07 -3.88
N LEU A 110 4.08 11.78 -5.06
CA LEU A 110 3.60 12.79 -6.01
C LEU A 110 2.29 13.47 -5.56
N SER A 111 1.56 12.85 -4.62
CA SER A 111 0.30 13.39 -4.10
C SER A 111 0.49 14.39 -2.95
N CYS A 112 1.73 14.65 -2.53
CA CYS A 112 2.03 15.69 -1.56
C CYS A 112 1.67 17.07 -2.15
N SER A 113 0.63 17.68 -1.59
CA SER A 113 0.43 19.14 -1.72
C SER A 113 1.49 19.86 -0.86
N PRO A 114 1.90 21.10 -1.21
CA PRO A 114 2.94 21.87 -0.50
C PRO A 114 2.59 22.26 0.96
N GLU A 115 1.64 21.60 1.61
CA GLU A 115 1.17 21.96 2.96
C GLU A 115 1.93 21.25 4.10
N HIS A 116 2.96 20.46 3.82
CA HIS A 116 3.91 19.97 4.83
C HIS A 116 5.18 20.84 4.92
N GLU A 117 4.98 22.16 4.90
CA GLU A 117 6.02 23.17 5.19
C GLU A 117 5.59 24.08 6.34
N GLN A 118 4.96 23.52 7.38
CA GLN A 118 4.58 24.26 8.58
C GLN A 118 5.22 23.69 9.86
N THR A 119 6.27 24.42 10.25
CA THR A 119 6.83 24.65 11.60
C THR A 119 8.05 23.83 12.01
#